data_AF-A0A831P700-F1
#
_entry.id   AF-A0A831P700-F1
#
_cell.length_a   1.000
_cell.length_b   1.000
_cell.length_c   1.000
_cell.angle_alpha   90.00
_cell.angle_beta   90.00
_cell.angle_gamma   90.00
#
_symmetry.space_group_name_H-M   'P 1'
#
loop_
_entity.id
_entity.type
_entity.pdbx_description
1 polymer ?
#
loop_
_entity_poly.entity_id
_entity_poly.type
_entity_poly.pdbx_seq_one_letter_code
_entity_poly.pdbx_strand_id
1 'polypeptide(L)'
;MIFTLDVGSGTQDFLLFTNENIRNCPKAVLPSQTSIIAKKIVNCNTDVYLYGYTMGGGPIKKAVVEHISKGFKVYSDRRAALTFADNLKKVEKIGIKISEPKDDVLK
;
A
#
# COMPACT_ATOMS: atom_id res chain seq x y z
N MET A 1 -23.69 15.01 -12.47
CA MET A 1 -23.24 14.06 -11.44
C MET A 1 -21.73 13.93 -11.58
N ILE A 2 -20.98 14.01 -10.48
CA ILE A 2 -19.52 13.97 -10.46
C ILE A 2 -19.09 12.94 -9.42
N PHE A 3 -18.19 12.04 -9.79
CA PHE A 3 -17.60 11.09 -8.85
C PHE A 3 -16.26 11.64 -8.36
N THR A 4 -16.12 11.84 -7.06
CA THR A 4 -14.90 12.36 -6.45
C THR A 4 -14.28 11.32 -5.52
N LEU A 5 -12.96 11.27 -5.49
CA LEU A 5 -12.17 10.34 -4.69
C LEU A 5 -11.05 11.12 -3.98
N ASP A 6 -10.94 10.91 -2.67
CA ASP A 6 -9.79 11.33 -1.86
C ASP A 6 -9.13 10.09 -1.26
N VAL A 7 -7.80 9.96 -1.42
CA VAL A 7 -7.04 8.81 -0.95
C VAL A 7 -5.97 9.29 0.02
N GLY A 8 -6.18 8.99 1.29
CA GLY A 8 -5.21 9.22 2.35
C GLY A 8 -4.41 7.98 2.72
N SER A 9 -3.53 8.13 3.71
CA SER A 9 -2.73 7.02 4.23
C SER A 9 -3.57 5.98 4.97
N GLY A 10 -4.70 6.37 5.57
CA GLY A 10 -5.59 5.49 6.33
C GLY A 10 -6.89 5.11 5.62
N THR A 11 -7.50 6.05 4.90
CA THR A 11 -8.80 5.88 4.25
C THR A 11 -8.76 6.26 2.78
N GLN A 12 -9.77 5.79 2.05
CA GLN A 12 -10.17 6.29 0.75
C GLN A 12 -11.65 6.69 0.85
N ASP A 13 -11.94 7.93 0.51
CA ASP A 13 -13.23 8.56 0.65
C ASP A 13 -13.83 8.78 -0.75
N PHE A 14 -15.01 8.20 -0.98
CA PHE A 14 -15.79 8.36 -2.21
C PHE A 14 -16.98 9.26 -1.95
N LEU A 15 -17.25 10.21 -2.85
CA LEU A 15 -18.46 11.02 -2.84
C LEU A 15 -19.05 11.06 -4.25
N LEU A 16 -20.33 10.71 -4.37
CA LEU A 16 -21.10 10.91 -5.61
C LEU A 16 -21.83 12.24 -5.51
N PHE A 17 -21.22 13.28 -6.06
CA PHE A 17 -21.81 14.61 -6.08
C PHE A 17 -22.95 14.69 -7.10
N THR A 18 -24.13 15.08 -6.63
CA THR A 18 -25.36 15.23 -7.42
C THR A 18 -25.93 16.65 -7.23
N ASN A 19 -27.10 16.94 -7.83
CA ASN A 19 -27.76 18.25 -7.69
C ASN A 19 -28.53 18.42 -6.36
N GLU A 20 -28.34 17.50 -5.41
CA GLU A 20 -28.92 17.53 -4.07
C GLU A 20 -28.08 18.40 -3.13
N ASN A 21 -28.61 18.64 -1.91
CA ASN A 21 -27.78 19.17 -0.83
C ASN A 21 -26.57 18.24 -0.59
N ILE A 22 -25.37 18.79 -0.42
CA ILE A 22 -24.14 17.99 -0.28
C ILE A 22 -24.20 16.96 0.87
N ARG A 23 -24.98 17.21 1.92
CA ARG A 23 -25.17 16.28 3.04
C ARG A 23 -26.00 15.04 2.67
N ASN A 24 -26.79 15.12 1.60
CA ASN A 24 -27.61 14.02 1.08
C ASN A 24 -26.90 13.24 -0.04
N CYS A 25 -25.73 13.71 -0.50
CA CYS A 25 -24.96 13.00 -1.51
C CYS A 25 -24.41 11.68 -0.92
N PRO A 26 -24.52 10.55 -1.64
CA PRO A 26 -23.92 9.29 -1.20
C PRO A 26 -22.41 9.44 -0.96
N LYS A 27 -21.96 9.06 0.23
CA LYS A 27 -20.54 9.02 0.62
C LYS A 27 -20.19 7.63 1.15
N ALA A 28 -18.99 7.14 0.81
CA ALA A 28 -18.38 5.98 1.45
C ALA A 28 -16.98 6.34 1.98
N VAL A 29 -16.65 5.86 3.17
CA VAL A 29 -15.31 5.96 3.78
C VAL A 29 -14.80 4.53 3.96
N LEU A 30 -13.79 4.16 3.20
CA LEU A 30 -13.23 2.81 3.18
C LEU A 30 -11.76 2.83 3.62
N PRO A 31 -11.19 1.72 4.10
CA PRO A 31 -9.75 1.64 4.34
C PRO A 31 -8.94 1.89 3.08
N SER A 32 -7.82 2.61 3.18
CA SER A 32 -6.89 2.80 2.06
C SER A 32 -6.24 1.48 1.65
N GLN A 33 -5.79 1.40 0.40
CA GLN A 33 -5.09 0.21 -0.09
C GLN A 33 -3.79 -0.06 0.70
N THR A 34 -3.09 0.99 1.14
CA THR A 34 -1.90 0.87 1.99
C THR A 34 -2.22 0.26 3.35
N SER A 35 -3.38 0.58 3.94
CA SER A 35 -3.88 -0.03 5.18
C SER A 35 -4.26 -1.49 5.00
N ILE A 36 -4.91 -1.83 3.88
CA ILE A 36 -5.32 -3.20 3.57
C ILE A 36 -4.09 -4.11 3.42
N ILE A 37 -3.10 -3.69 2.64
CA ILE A 37 -1.87 -4.48 2.44
C ILE A 37 -1.06 -4.56 3.73
N ALA A 38 -0.97 -3.48 4.52
CA ALA A 38 -0.29 -3.51 5.81
C ALA A 38 -0.84 -4.60 6.73
N LYS A 39 -2.17 -4.74 6.82
CA LYS A 39 -2.80 -5.81 7.62
C LYS A 39 -2.45 -7.21 7.11
N LYS A 40 -2.40 -7.41 5.78
CA LYS A 40 -1.98 -8.69 5.20
C LYS A 40 -0.55 -9.04 5.58
N ILE A 41 0.38 -8.08 5.47
CA ILE A 41 1.79 -8.27 5.82
C ILE A 41 1.94 -8.58 7.31
N VAL A 42 1.27 -7.83 8.19
CA VAL A 42 1.35 -8.05 9.64
C VAL A 42 0.91 -9.47 10.04
N ASN A 43 -0.08 -10.02 9.34
CA ASN A 43 -0.68 -11.32 9.64
C ASN A 43 0.01 -12.50 8.92
N CYS A 44 1.00 -12.26 8.07
CA CYS A 44 1.73 -13.32 7.37
C CYS A 44 3.07 -13.60 8.06
N ASN A 45 3.53 -14.84 7.94
CA ASN A 45 4.84 -15.30 8.42
C ASN A 45 5.61 -15.98 7.28
N THR A 46 5.56 -15.37 6.09
CA THR A 46 6.26 -15.82 4.89
C THR A 46 6.94 -14.64 4.22
N ASP A 47 7.83 -14.89 3.27
CA ASP A 47 8.35 -13.83 2.41
C ASP A 47 7.20 -13.15 1.63
N VAL A 48 7.38 -11.87 1.29
CA VAL A 48 6.37 -11.02 0.63
C VAL A 48 6.91 -10.49 -0.68
N TYR A 49 6.07 -10.43 -1.71
CA TYR A 49 6.39 -9.78 -2.99
C TYR A 49 5.37 -8.71 -3.34
N LEU A 50 5.84 -7.47 -3.44
CA LEU A 50 5.05 -6.29 -3.74
C LEU A 50 5.11 -5.98 -5.23
N TYR A 51 3.99 -6.10 -5.92
CA TYR A 51 3.89 -5.88 -7.37
C TYR A 51 2.92 -4.74 -7.71
N GLY A 52 2.95 -4.31 -8.97
CA GLY A 52 2.07 -3.24 -9.47
C GLY A 52 2.71 -1.85 -9.40
N TYR A 53 2.01 -0.88 -8.82
CA TYR A 53 2.38 0.55 -8.89
C TYR A 53 2.56 1.22 -7.53
N THR A 54 3.18 2.39 -7.57
CA THR A 54 3.28 3.29 -6.42
C THR A 54 1.90 3.57 -5.85
N MET A 55 1.74 3.34 -4.54
CA MET A 55 0.47 3.56 -3.84
C MET A 55 0.52 4.69 -2.80
N GLY A 56 1.71 5.17 -2.48
CA GLY A 56 1.95 6.11 -1.37
C GLY A 56 2.39 5.40 -0.08
N GLY A 57 3.30 6.05 0.64
CA GLY A 57 3.79 5.55 1.93
C GLY A 57 2.75 5.67 3.03
N GLY A 58 2.96 4.99 4.15
CA GLY A 58 2.03 5.01 5.27
C GLY A 58 2.05 3.69 6.04
N PRO A 59 0.90 3.10 6.37
CA PRO A 59 0.81 1.85 7.13
C PRO A 59 1.66 0.72 6.54
N ILE A 60 1.68 0.58 5.21
CA ILE A 60 2.45 -0.47 4.53
C ILE A 60 3.96 -0.35 4.79
N LYS A 61 4.50 0.86 4.89
CA LYS A 61 5.93 1.08 5.17
C LYS A 61 6.32 0.57 6.55
N LYS A 62 5.49 0.86 7.56
CA LYS A 62 5.69 0.35 8.92
C LYS A 62 5.61 -1.18 8.95
N ALA A 63 4.58 -1.75 8.32
CA ALA A 63 4.39 -3.19 8.26
C ALA A 63 5.57 -3.91 7.59
N VAL A 64 6.10 -3.37 6.48
CA VAL A 64 7.27 -3.94 5.78
C VAL A 64 8.52 -3.91 6.65
N VAL A 65 8.79 -2.78 7.33
CA VAL A 65 9.96 -2.66 8.22
C VAL A 65 9.89 -3.67 9.36
N GLU A 66 8.71 -3.82 9.98
CA GLU A 66 8.48 -4.82 11.02
C GLU A 66 8.55 -6.26 10.49
N HIS A 67 8.13 -6.49 9.25
CA HIS A 67 8.23 -7.82 8.62
C HIS A 67 9.67 -8.22 8.35
N ILE A 68 10.48 -7.27 7.87
CA ILE A 68 11.91 -7.46 7.66
C ILE A 68 12.62 -7.69 9.01
N SER A 69 12.24 -6.96 10.07
CA SER A 69 12.86 -7.16 11.39
C SER A 69 12.54 -8.52 12.02
N LYS A 70 11.43 -9.17 11.62
CA LYS A 70 11.12 -10.57 11.97
C LYS A 70 11.97 -11.60 11.19
N GLY A 71 12.78 -11.17 10.23
CA GLY A 71 13.67 -12.02 9.44
C GLY A 71 13.10 -12.46 8.08
N PHE A 72 11.89 -12.03 7.71
CA PHE A 72 11.32 -12.32 6.39
C PHE A 72 11.88 -11.41 5.31
N LYS A 73 11.93 -11.91 4.08
CA LYS A 73 12.36 -11.13 2.91
C LYS A 73 11.16 -10.43 2.30
N VAL A 74 11.37 -9.19 1.89
CA VAL A 74 10.40 -8.42 1.11
C VAL A 74 11.00 -8.10 -0.25
N TYR A 75 10.32 -8.56 -1.30
CA TYR A 75 10.63 -8.33 -2.69
C TYR A 75 9.69 -7.29 -3.27
N SER A 76 10.11 -6.57 -4.32
CA SER A 76 9.26 -5.61 -4.97
C SER A 76 9.61 -5.40 -6.44
N ASP A 77 8.58 -5.19 -7.26
CA ASP A 77 8.76 -4.56 -8.57
C ASP A 77 9.35 -3.17 -8.42
N ARG A 78 10.11 -2.74 -9.45
CA ARG A 78 10.70 -1.40 -9.48
C ARG A 78 9.66 -0.29 -9.32
N ARG A 79 8.45 -0.45 -9.86
CA ARG A 79 7.39 0.57 -9.79
C ARG A 79 6.66 0.56 -8.45
N ALA A 80 6.35 -0.62 -7.91
CA ALA A 80 5.77 -0.75 -6.57
C ALA A 80 6.73 -0.24 -5.47
N ALA A 81 8.04 -0.43 -5.65
CA ALA A 81 9.09 -0.03 -4.72
C ALA A 81 9.09 1.48 -4.43
N LEU A 82 8.66 2.30 -5.40
CA LEU A 82 8.57 3.75 -5.24
C LEU A 82 7.53 4.18 -4.19
N THR A 83 6.69 3.26 -3.71
CA THR A 83 5.81 3.47 -2.55
C THR A 83 6.58 3.85 -1.28
N PHE A 84 7.83 3.39 -1.15
CA PHE A 84 8.62 3.55 0.09
C PHE A 84 9.59 4.74 0.05
N ALA A 85 10.11 5.07 -1.15
CA ALA A 85 10.93 6.23 -1.45
C ALA A 85 11.08 6.41 -2.98
N ASP A 86 11.18 7.66 -3.44
CA ASP A 86 11.37 7.98 -4.87
C ASP A 86 12.74 7.55 -5.42
N ASN A 87 13.69 7.21 -4.54
CA ASN A 87 15.02 6.73 -4.90
C ASN A 87 15.16 5.26 -4.49
N LEU A 88 15.35 4.39 -5.48
CA LEU A 88 15.48 2.95 -5.28
C LEU A 88 16.64 2.55 -4.35
N LYS A 89 17.75 3.30 -4.34
CA LYS A 89 18.84 3.05 -3.38
C LYS A 89 18.39 3.28 -1.94
N LYS A 90 17.44 4.20 -1.69
CA LYS A 90 16.84 4.37 -0.35
C LYS A 90 15.90 3.21 -0.02
N VAL A 91 15.20 2.68 -1.02
CA VAL A 91 14.33 1.50 -0.86
C VAL A 91 15.15 0.26 -0.50
N GLU A 92 16.27 0.01 -1.18
CA GLU A 92 17.18 -1.09 -0.87
C GLU A 92 17.78 -0.96 0.53
N LYS A 93 18.10 0.27 0.98
CA LYS A 93 18.56 0.54 2.35
C LYS A 93 17.53 0.22 3.44
N ILE A 94 16.23 0.18 3.10
CA ILE A 94 15.17 -0.29 4.02
C ILE A 94 15.22 -1.82 4.17
N GLY A 95 15.88 -2.53 3.24
CA GLY A 95 15.96 -4.00 3.21
C GLY A 95 15.05 -4.65 2.16
N ILE A 96 14.37 -3.84 1.33
CA ILE A 96 13.49 -4.33 0.25
C ILE A 96 14.34 -4.72 -0.96
N LYS A 97 14.12 -5.91 -1.51
CA LYS A 97 14.82 -6.46 -2.67
C LYS A 97 14.07 -6.12 -3.95
N ILE A 98 14.69 -5.36 -4.85
CA ILE A 98 14.06 -4.98 -6.12
C ILE A 98 14.33 -6.08 -7.17
N SER A 99 13.63 -7.20 -7.03
CA SER A 99 13.69 -8.33 -7.94
C SER A 99 12.43 -9.18 -7.79
N GLU A 100 12.18 -10.06 -8.75
CA GLU A 100 11.21 -11.13 -8.54
C GLU A 100 11.70 -12.12 -7.46
N PRO A 101 10.78 -12.69 -6.67
CA PRO A 101 11.08 -13.77 -5.75
C PRO A 101 11.34 -15.07 -6.53
N LYS A 102 12.19 -15.95 -5.97
CA LYS A 102 12.46 -17.27 -6.56
C LYS A 102 11.61 -18.39 -5.95
N ASP A 103 11.08 -18.15 -4.77
CA ASP A 103 10.31 -19.10 -3.95
C ASP A 103 8.85 -18.65 -3.84
N ASP A 104 8.00 -19.47 -3.20
CA ASP A 104 6.61 -19.10 -2.93
C ASP A 104 6.52 -18.01 -1.85
N VAL A 105 5.70 -17.00 -2.11
CA VAL A 105 5.61 -15.77 -1.30
C VAL A 105 4.19 -15.24 -1.27
N LEU A 106 3.87 -14.48 -0.23
CA LEU A 106 2.64 -13.68 -0.22
C LEU A 106 2.74 -12.61 -1.32
N LYS A 107 1.76 -12.57 -2.22
CA LYS A 107 1.59 -11.56 -3.26
C LYS A 107 0.56 -10.51 -2.83
#